data_AF-A0A926H6C1-F1
#
_entry.id   AF-A0A926H6C1-F1
#
_cell.length_a   1.000
_cell.length_b   1.000
_cell.length_c   1.000
_cell.angle_alpha   90.00
_cell.angle_beta   90.00
_cell.angle_gamma   90.00
#
_symmetry.space_group_name_H-M   'P 1'
#
loop_
_entity.id
_entity.type
_entity.pdbx_description
1 polymer ?
#
loop_
_entity_poly.entity_id
_entity_poly.type
_entity_poly.pdbx_seq_one_letter_code
_entity_poly.pdbx_strand_id
1 'polypeptide(L)' 'MLKYPLHLHTKYSEVFYMKEGEFTFYIGSEVITLVPGESAFTPVNTPHRVVASDNP' A
#
# COMPACT_ATOMS: atom_id res chain seq x y z
N MET A 1 10.73 13.48 5.94
CA MET A 1 10.96 12.06 5.63
C MET A 1 9.61 11.38 5.53
N LEU A 2 9.39 10.54 4.51
CA LEU A 2 8.16 9.75 4.41
C LEU A 2 8.10 8.79 5.61
N LYS A 3 6.99 8.77 6.33
CA LYS A 3 6.83 8.12 7.65
C LYS A 3 7.12 6.61 7.64
N TYR A 4 7.05 5.97 6.47
CA TYR A 4 7.29 4.53 6.30
C TYR A 4 8.24 4.28 5.11
N PRO A 5 9.23 3.37 5.24
CA PRO A 5 10.14 3.02 4.15
C PRO A 5 9.51 2.06 3.14
N LEU A 6 10.07 2.06 1.93
CA LEU A 6 9.79 1.01 0.94
C LEU A 6 10.40 -0.31 1.44
N HIS A 7 9.62 -1.39 1.46
CA HIS A 7 10.06 -2.69 1.97
C HIS A 7 9.43 -3.84 1.18
N LEU A 8 9.85 -5.08 1.47
CA LEU A 8 9.29 -6.29 0.89
C LEU A 8 9.25 -7.42 1.92
N HIS A 9 8.34 -8.37 1.68
CA HIS A 9 8.22 -9.58 2.46
C HIS A 9 8.77 -10.76 1.67
N THR A 10 9.61 -11.60 2.29
CA THR A 10 10.20 -12.78 1.64
C THR A 10 9.46 -14.08 1.90
N LYS A 11 8.44 -14.06 2.79
CA LYS A 11 7.76 -15.25 3.28
C LYS A 11 6.24 -15.24 3.10
N TYR A 12 5.64 -14.08 2.90
CA TYR A 12 4.20 -13.93 2.80
C TYR A 12 3.83 -12.79 1.86
N SER A 13 2.65 -12.91 1.26
CA SER A 13 2.00 -11.84 0.54
C SER A 13 1.15 -11.00 1.50
N GLU A 14 0.76 -9.81 1.07
CA GLU A 14 -0.06 -8.90 1.86
C GLU A 14 -1.25 -8.40 1.04
N VAL A 15 -2.40 -8.22 1.70
CA VAL A 15 -3.60 -7.61 1.09
C VAL A 15 -3.98 -6.40 1.91
N PHE A 16 -4.20 -5.27 1.23
CA PHE A 16 -4.83 -4.08 1.81
C PHE A 16 -6.27 -4.01 1.31
N TYR A 17 -7.18 -3.64 2.21
CA TYR A 17 -8.57 -3.33 1.87
C TYR A 17 -8.91 -1.97 2.48
N MET A 18 -9.30 -1.02 1.64
CA MET A 18 -9.62 0.31 2.09
C MET A 18 -11.02 0.35 2.69
N LYS A 19 -11.09 0.68 3.98
CA LYS A 19 -12.36 0.83 4.69
C LYS A 19 -12.91 2.25 4.57
N GLU A 20 -12.09 3.25 4.86
CA GLU A 20 -12.45 4.67 4.92
C GLU A 20 -11.21 5.51 4.62
N GLY A 21 -11.39 6.65 3.93
CA GLY A 21 -10.29 7.51 3.51
C GLY A 21 -9.62 7.04 2.22
N GLU A 22 -8.32 7.33 2.09
CA GLU A 22 -7.56 7.08 0.86
C GLU A 22 -6.13 6.65 1.20
N PHE A 23 -5.60 5.67 0.45
CA PHE A 23 -4.18 5.29 0.50
C PHE A 23 -3.51 5.61 -0.83
N THR A 24 -2.35 6.25 -0.78
CA THR A 24 -1.37 6.15 -1.87
C THR A 24 -0.54 4.89 -1.67
N PHE A 25 -0.65 3.95 -2.59
CA PHE A 25 0.02 2.66 -2.54
C PHE A 25 1.07 2.56 -3.64
N TYR A 26 2.33 2.47 -3.20
CA TYR A 26 3.49 2.28 -4.06
C TYR A 26 3.74 0.78 -4.14
N ILE A 27 3.72 0.19 -5.34
CA ILE A 27 3.91 -1.24 -5.54
C ILE A 27 4.68 -1.50 -6.83
N GLY A 28 5.86 -2.10 -6.73
CA GLY A 28 6.75 -2.28 -7.88
C GLY A 28 7.07 -0.94 -8.56
N SER A 29 6.67 -0.78 -9.82
CA SER A 29 6.81 0.47 -10.60
C SER A 29 5.56 1.35 -10.61
N GLU A 30 4.49 0.91 -9.93
CA GLU A 30 3.19 1.58 -9.95
C GLU A 30 2.96 2.39 -8.68
N VAL A 31 2.21 3.48 -8.85
CA VAL A 31 1.63 4.23 -7.75
C VAL A 31 0.13 4.28 -8.01
N ILE A 32 -0.62 3.66 -7.13
CA ILE A 32 -2.07 3.59 -7.23
C ILE A 32 -2.70 4.25 -6.01
N THR A 33 -3.92 4.74 -6.20
CA THR A 33 -4.75 5.26 -5.11
C THR A 33 -5.80 4.21 -4.80
N LEU A 34 -5.92 3.81 -3.52
CA LEU A 34 -7.03 2.95 -3.08
C LEU A 34 -8.09 3.81 -2.38
N VAL A 35 -9.34 3.65 -2.81
CA VAL A 35 -10.52 4.28 -2.20
C VAL A 35 -11.43 3.25 -1.51
N PRO A 36 -12.40 3.65 -0.68
CA PRO A 36 -13.23 2.72 0.09
C PRO A 36 -13.90 1.65 -0.77
N GLY A 37 -13.76 0.39 -0.34
CA GLY A 37 -14.28 -0.77 -1.06
C GLY A 37 -13.27 -1.44 -2.01
N GLU A 38 -12.13 -0.80 -2.27
CA GLU A 38 -11.08 -1.39 -3.10
C GLU A 38 -10.04 -2.15 -2.27
N SER A 39 -9.32 -3.04 -2.96
CA SER A 39 -8.21 -3.78 -2.38
C SER A 39 -6.99 -3.79 -3.30
N ALA A 40 -5.83 -3.96 -2.69
CA ALA A 40 -4.59 -4.21 -3.41
C ALA A 40 -3.87 -5.41 -2.81
N PHE A 41 -3.30 -6.21 -3.68
CA PHE A 41 -2.54 -7.40 -3.33
C PHE A 41 -1.06 -7.18 -3.63
N THR A 42 -0.21 -7.49 -2.67
CA THR A 42 1.23 -7.43 -2.80
C THR A 42 1.80 -8.84 -2.76
N PRO A 43 2.32 -9.37 -3.88
CA PRO A 43 3.01 -10.65 -3.91
C PRO A 43 4.30 -10.63 -3.07
N VAL A 44 4.74 -11.81 -2.63
CA VAL A 44 6.06 -12.01 -2.02
C VAL A 44 7.15 -11.40 -2.91
N ASN A 45 8.18 -10.81 -2.31
CA ASN A 45 9.31 -10.15 -2.99
C ASN A 45 8.94 -8.92 -3.85
N THR A 46 7.76 -8.33 -3.64
CA THR A 46 7.40 -7.07 -4.30
C THR A 46 7.68 -5.88 -3.38
N PRO A 47 8.57 -4.94 -3.75
CA PRO A 47 8.76 -3.71 -2.98
C PRO A 47 7.48 -2.88 -2.95
N HIS A 48 7.06 -2.48 -1.75
CA HIS A 48 5.83 -1.73 -1.56
C HIS A 48 5.90 -0.78 -0.36
N ARG A 49 4.96 0.18 -0.35
CA ARG A 49 4.71 1.11 0.76
C ARG A 49 3.29 1.66 0.66
N VAL A 50 2.62 1.79 1.81
CA VAL A 50 1.34 2.51 1.94
C VAL A 50 1.58 3.87 2.60
N VAL A 51 0.92 4.89 2.11
CA VAL A 51 0.77 6.17 2.80
C VAL A 51 -0.72 6.46 2.92
N ALA A 52 -1.21 6.59 4.15
CA ALA A 52 -2.55 7.09 4.39
C ALA A 52 -2.57 8.61 4.19
N SER A 53 -3.57 9.09 3.46
CA SER A 53 -3.87 10.52 3.42
C SER A 53 -4.46 10.90 4.77
N ASP A 54 -3.69 11.61 5.59
CA ASP A 54 -4.21 12.26 6.79
C ASP A 54 -5.14 13.40 6.32
N ASN A 55 -6.41 13.09 6.08
CA ASN A 55 -7.44 14.13 6.09
C ASN A 55 -7.79 14.37 7.57
N PRO A 56 -7.61 15.60 8.10
CA PRO A 56 -7.88 15.92 9.49
C PRO A 56 -9.34 15.69 9.89
#